data_AF-A0A2W4KNS0-F1
#
_entry.id   AF-A0A2W4KNS0-F1
#
_cell.length_a   1.000
_cell.length_b   1.000
_cell.length_c   1.000
_cell.angle_alpha   90.00
_cell.angle_beta   90.00
_cell.angle_gamma   90.00
#
_symmetry.space_group_name_H-M   'P 1'
#
loop_
_entity.id
_entity.type
_entity.pdbx_description
1 polymer ?
#
loop_
_entity_poly.entity_id
_entity_poly.type
_entity_poly.pdbx_seq_one_letter_code
_entity_poly.pdbx_strand_id
1 'polypeptide(L)'
;MLKLKQLALSFVLLVFSFATIAQENPIGAIAGANAAIIASQYDLIDRANGAYLYANKQRNVFVQVTDLRKAYFENAYDQRTTNQNSFFRKPISAFASGNYFSVINGAFFNQENYEYTTISFPFTPGGVYWDSRYENKRSLCVKSNNVATVELTGTGAPNYSHACKFSLILLHPSVNKGMYEPKGRTYIGVSPRNSHFVLFFVAKSKKQPEMEEIANLWGIPKSKLILGDGSGSSQYYGRSDRLYGNKGGYNEPDHRPIPHAIVTKVRR
;
A
#
# COMPACT_ATOMS: atom_id res chain seq x y z
N MET A 1 8.74 27.33 48.80
CA MET A 1 8.87 27.65 47.35
C MET A 1 9.45 26.52 46.48
N LEU A 2 9.81 25.33 47.00
CA LEU A 2 10.39 24.24 46.19
C LEU A 2 9.38 23.45 45.32
N LYS A 3 8.11 23.33 45.74
CA LYS A 3 7.11 22.49 45.04
C LYS A 3 6.70 23.02 43.66
N LEU A 4 6.73 24.34 43.45
CA LEU A 4 6.32 24.95 42.18
C LEU A 4 7.35 24.72 41.06
N LYS A 5 8.65 24.69 41.40
CA LYS A 5 9.74 24.43 40.44
C LYS A 5 9.78 22.97 39.97
N GLN A 6 9.45 22.01 40.84
CA GLN A 6 9.35 20.60 40.46
C GLN A 6 8.16 20.33 39.55
N LEU A 7 6.99 20.95 39.79
CA LEU A 7 5.84 20.82 38.88
C LEU A 7 6.13 21.40 37.50
N ALA A 8 6.79 22.57 37.42
CA ALA A 8 7.17 23.17 36.15
C ALA A 8 8.16 22.28 35.37
N LEU A 9 9.13 21.66 36.05
CA LEU A 9 10.10 20.78 35.42
C LEU A 9 9.47 19.49 34.89
N SER A 10 8.54 18.89 35.65
CA SER A 10 7.79 17.70 35.22
C SER A 10 6.87 18.00 34.04
N PHE A 11 6.26 19.18 33.99
CA PHE A 11 5.41 19.60 32.88
C PHE A 11 6.22 19.88 31.60
N VAL A 12 7.39 20.50 31.73
CA VAL A 12 8.32 20.72 30.61
C VAL A 12 8.85 19.37 30.07
N LEU A 13 9.23 18.42 30.94
CA LEU A 13 9.62 17.08 30.50
C LEU A 13 8.47 16.35 29.78
N LEU A 14 7.24 16.46 30.28
CA LEU A 14 6.07 15.87 29.62
C LEU A 14 5.88 16.48 28.20
N VAL A 15 5.94 17.81 28.07
CA VAL A 15 5.78 18.51 26.79
C VAL A 15 6.90 18.17 25.81
N PHE A 16 8.15 18.06 26.27
CA PHE A 16 9.27 17.60 25.43
C PHE A 16 9.13 16.13 25.02
N SER A 17 8.56 15.29 25.87
CA SER A 17 8.27 13.88 25.55
C SER A 17 7.18 13.77 24.46
N PHE A 18 6.13 14.59 24.55
CA PHE A 18 5.10 14.65 23.50
C PHE A 18 5.61 15.27 22.20
N ALA A 19 6.52 16.26 22.27
CA ALA A 19 7.13 16.88 21.10
C ALA A 19 8.08 15.93 20.35
N THR A 20 8.84 15.09 21.07
CA THR A 20 9.70 14.06 20.44
C THR A 20 8.89 12.89 19.87
N ILE A 21 7.79 12.50 20.51
CA ILE A 21 6.85 11.49 19.96
C ILE A 21 6.10 12.02 18.73
N ALA A 22 5.86 13.33 18.64
CA ALA A 22 5.22 13.97 17.49
C ALA A 22 6.13 14.10 16.25
N GLN A 23 7.46 14.00 16.41
CA GLN A 23 8.41 14.27 15.34
C GLN A 23 8.79 13.03 14.50
N GLU A 24 8.49 11.82 14.97
CA GLU A 24 8.74 10.56 14.25
C GLU A 24 7.48 9.77 13.89
N ASN A 25 6.31 10.18 14.37
CA ASN A 25 5.07 9.50 14.06
C ASN A 25 4.42 10.14 12.82
N PRO A 26 4.40 9.47 11.66
CA PRO A 26 3.77 10.02 10.44
C PRO A 26 2.28 10.29 10.63
N ILE A 27 1.66 9.76 11.69
CA ILE A 27 0.29 10.10 12.12
C ILE A 27 0.10 11.61 12.27
N GLY A 28 1.11 12.37 12.75
CA GLY A 28 1.04 13.84 12.85
C GLY A 28 0.99 14.56 11.49
N ALA A 29 1.48 13.92 10.43
CA ALA A 29 1.34 14.39 9.04
C ALA A 29 0.03 13.90 8.37
N ILE A 30 -0.69 12.98 9.02
CA ILE A 30 -1.88 12.30 8.48
C ILE A 30 -3.19 12.76 9.17
N ALA A 31 -3.17 13.34 10.38
CA ALA A 31 -4.39 13.81 11.06
C ALA A 31 -4.11 15.02 11.99
N GLY A 32 -4.99 16.02 12.21
CA GLY A 32 -6.46 16.06 12.08
C GLY A 32 -7.19 15.37 13.25
N ALA A 33 -8.50 15.62 13.43
CA ALA A 33 -9.32 15.03 14.50
C ALA A 33 -9.36 13.47 14.55
N ASN A 34 -8.93 12.77 13.49
CA ASN A 34 -8.94 11.31 13.40
C ASN A 34 -7.76 10.60 14.08
N ALA A 35 -6.73 11.32 14.52
CA ALA A 35 -5.52 10.72 15.10
C ALA A 35 -5.83 9.86 16.34
N ALA A 36 -6.74 10.33 17.19
CA ALA A 36 -7.18 9.62 18.39
C ALA A 36 -7.92 8.31 18.06
N ILE A 37 -8.69 8.30 16.97
CA ILE A 37 -9.43 7.11 16.52
C ILE A 37 -8.46 6.07 15.95
N ILE A 38 -7.48 6.50 15.14
CA ILE A 38 -6.43 5.59 14.64
C ILE A 38 -5.66 5.00 15.82
N ALA A 39 -5.23 5.82 16.78
CA ALA A 39 -4.49 5.37 17.95
C ALA A 39 -5.28 4.38 18.84
N SER A 40 -6.62 4.46 18.87
CA SER A 40 -7.44 3.51 19.64
C SER A 40 -7.71 2.20 18.89
N GLN A 41 -7.69 2.22 17.55
CA GLN A 41 -8.06 1.07 16.72
C GLN A 41 -6.87 0.33 16.09
N TYR A 42 -5.71 0.98 16.00
CA TYR A 42 -4.52 0.46 15.33
C TYR A 42 -3.27 0.52 16.21
N ASP A 43 -2.47 -0.52 16.14
CA ASP A 43 -1.16 -0.61 16.77
C ASP A 43 -0.06 -0.44 15.73
N LEU A 44 0.98 0.34 16.04
CA LEU A 44 2.22 0.34 15.27
C LEU A 44 2.98 -0.96 15.59
N ILE A 45 3.12 -1.84 14.60
CA ILE A 45 3.67 -3.18 14.78
C ILE A 45 5.05 -3.38 14.13
N ASP A 46 5.42 -2.56 13.14
CA ASP A 46 6.77 -2.54 12.56
C ASP A 46 7.13 -1.13 12.09
N ARG A 47 8.42 -0.78 12.12
CA ARG A 47 8.93 0.50 11.61
C ARG A 47 10.37 0.41 11.14
N ALA A 48 10.67 1.18 10.12
CA ALA A 48 12.01 1.42 9.61
C ALA A 48 12.10 2.86 9.09
N ASN A 49 13.29 3.28 8.64
CA ASN A 49 13.49 4.64 8.14
C ASN A 49 12.52 4.96 6.99
N GLY A 50 11.52 5.81 7.27
CA GLY A 50 10.51 6.22 6.30
C GLY A 50 9.39 5.22 6.03
N ALA A 51 9.28 4.12 6.78
CA ALA A 51 8.21 3.14 6.59
C ALA A 51 7.66 2.65 7.94
N TYR A 52 6.34 2.58 8.04
CA TYR A 52 5.64 2.26 9.29
C TYR A 52 4.48 1.33 8.97
N LEU A 53 4.33 0.25 9.73
CA LEU A 53 3.26 -0.71 9.59
C LEU A 53 2.34 -0.65 10.80
N TYR A 54 1.07 -0.40 10.54
CA TYR A 54 0.02 -0.46 11.53
C TYR A 54 -0.90 -1.65 11.27
N ALA A 55 -1.36 -2.29 12.33
CA ALA A 55 -2.40 -3.31 12.26
C ALA A 55 -3.58 -2.91 13.12
N ASN A 56 -4.81 -3.17 12.66
CA ASN A 56 -5.96 -3.03 13.54
C ASN A 56 -5.92 -4.07 14.67
N LYS A 57 -6.70 -3.87 15.72
CA LYS A 57 -6.74 -4.80 16.89
C LYS A 57 -7.00 -6.26 16.53
N GLN A 58 -7.80 -6.51 15.49
CA GLN A 58 -8.10 -7.87 15.00
C GLN A 58 -7.01 -8.44 14.08
N ARG A 59 -5.95 -7.67 13.78
CA ARG A 59 -4.84 -7.99 12.87
C ARG A 59 -5.29 -8.53 11.51
N ASN A 60 -6.42 -8.04 11.02
CA ASN A 60 -7.00 -8.42 9.73
C ASN A 60 -6.98 -7.28 8.70
N VAL A 61 -6.50 -6.10 9.09
CA VAL A 61 -6.21 -4.95 8.23
C VAL A 61 -4.84 -4.42 8.60
N PHE A 62 -3.94 -4.37 7.62
CA PHE A 62 -2.64 -3.74 7.71
C PHE A 62 -2.64 -2.44 6.91
N VAL A 63 -2.09 -1.38 7.51
CA VAL A 63 -1.87 -0.09 6.88
C VAL A 63 -0.40 0.24 6.96
N GLN A 64 0.29 0.20 5.81
CA GLN A 64 1.65 0.69 5.71
C GLN A 64 1.64 2.16 5.30
N VAL A 65 2.35 3.01 6.04
CA VAL A 65 2.62 4.40 5.69
C VAL A 65 4.07 4.52 5.24
N THR A 66 4.31 5.10 4.06
CA THR A 66 5.66 5.26 3.50
C THR A 66 5.94 6.73 3.18
N ASP A 67 7.03 7.28 3.72
CA ASP A 67 7.60 8.58 3.37
C ASP A 67 8.62 8.40 2.23
N LEU A 68 8.25 8.84 1.02
CA LEU A 68 9.06 8.71 -0.19
C LEU A 68 10.37 9.52 -0.16
N ARG A 69 10.54 10.43 0.79
CA ARG A 69 11.82 11.14 0.98
C ARG A 69 12.87 10.23 1.62
N LYS A 70 12.45 9.19 2.35
CA LYS A 70 13.29 8.29 3.16
C LYS A 70 13.26 6.84 2.67
N ALA A 71 12.17 6.43 2.04
CA ALA A 71 12.00 5.11 1.43
C ALA A 71 11.65 5.24 -0.06
N TYR A 72 11.64 4.13 -0.79
CA TYR A 72 11.25 4.12 -2.20
C TYR A 72 10.61 2.78 -2.58
N PHE A 73 9.95 2.74 -3.73
CA PHE A 73 9.29 1.56 -4.25
C PHE A 73 10.05 0.98 -5.44
N GLU A 74 10.06 -0.36 -5.51
CA GLU A 74 10.52 -1.12 -6.67
C GLU A 74 9.41 -2.07 -7.12
N ASN A 75 9.22 -2.20 -8.43
CA ASN A 75 8.39 -3.26 -9.00
C ASN A 75 9.24 -4.53 -9.10
N ALA A 76 8.80 -5.60 -8.45
CA ALA A 76 9.46 -6.90 -8.47
C ALA A 76 8.61 -7.90 -9.25
N TYR A 77 9.21 -8.52 -10.25
CA TYR A 77 8.58 -9.48 -11.15
C TYR A 77 9.66 -10.37 -11.76
N ASP A 78 9.24 -11.50 -12.33
CA ASP A 78 10.13 -12.37 -13.09
C ASP A 78 9.51 -12.66 -14.45
N GLN A 79 10.17 -12.22 -15.52
CA GLN A 79 9.71 -12.40 -16.89
C GLN A 79 10.24 -13.71 -17.47
N ARG A 80 9.34 -14.54 -17.99
CA ARG A 80 9.71 -15.76 -18.71
C ARG A 80 10.48 -15.45 -19.99
N THR A 81 9.98 -14.47 -20.74
CA THR A 81 10.59 -14.02 -21.99
C THR A 81 10.73 -12.51 -21.93
N THR A 82 11.96 -12.02 -22.09
CA THR A 82 12.25 -10.60 -22.13
C THR A 82 11.38 -9.89 -23.18
N ASN A 83 10.80 -8.75 -22.82
CA ASN A 83 9.93 -7.94 -23.70
C ASN A 83 8.65 -8.67 -24.17
N GLN A 84 8.17 -9.67 -23.44
CA GLN A 84 6.85 -10.25 -23.65
C GLN A 84 6.00 -10.12 -22.40
N ASN A 85 4.67 -10.10 -22.58
CA ASN A 85 3.72 -10.12 -21.48
C ASN A 85 3.59 -11.55 -20.92
N SER A 86 4.68 -12.10 -20.38
CA SER A 86 4.73 -13.45 -19.83
C SER A 86 5.60 -13.45 -18.57
N PHE A 87 4.94 -13.63 -17.43
CA PHE A 87 5.54 -13.48 -16.11
C PHE A 87 5.35 -14.75 -15.28
N PHE A 88 6.39 -15.20 -14.60
CA PHE A 88 6.29 -16.32 -13.67
C PHE A 88 5.50 -15.92 -12.43
N ARG A 89 4.59 -16.80 -12.00
CA ARG A 89 3.89 -16.63 -10.72
C ARG A 89 4.72 -17.23 -9.60
N LYS A 90 5.01 -16.45 -8.56
CA LYS A 90 5.83 -16.88 -7.42
C LYS A 90 5.14 -16.60 -6.09
N PRO A 91 5.43 -17.38 -5.03
CA PRO A 91 5.05 -16.99 -3.67
C PRO A 91 5.57 -15.59 -3.34
N ILE A 92 4.81 -14.78 -2.60
CA ILE A 92 5.19 -13.39 -2.30
C ILE A 92 6.57 -13.27 -1.62
N SER A 93 6.97 -14.29 -0.85
CA SER A 93 8.28 -14.36 -0.20
C SER A 93 9.44 -14.37 -1.19
N ALA A 94 9.26 -14.86 -2.42
CA ALA A 94 10.32 -14.90 -3.43
C ALA A 94 10.75 -13.50 -3.91
N PHE A 95 9.89 -12.48 -3.72
CA PHE A 95 10.21 -11.08 -4.06
C PHE A 95 10.87 -10.32 -2.90
N ALA A 96 11.03 -10.95 -1.74
CA ALA A 96 11.62 -10.36 -0.55
C ALA A 96 13.15 -10.41 -0.62
N SER A 97 13.76 -9.48 -1.36
CA SER A 97 15.21 -9.40 -1.56
C SER A 97 15.82 -8.11 -1.00
N GLY A 98 17.10 -8.16 -0.61
CA GLY A 98 17.88 -6.98 -0.17
C GLY A 98 17.33 -6.28 1.08
N ASN A 99 17.41 -4.94 1.09
CA ASN A 99 16.94 -4.05 2.16
C ASN A 99 15.44 -3.73 2.07
N TYR A 100 14.60 -4.75 1.88
CA TYR A 100 13.16 -4.56 1.90
C TYR A 100 12.62 -4.35 3.33
N PHE A 101 11.62 -3.48 3.44
CA PHE A 101 10.73 -3.37 4.59
C PHE A 101 9.53 -4.31 4.40
N SER A 102 8.90 -4.24 3.23
CA SER A 102 7.73 -5.04 2.89
C SER A 102 7.68 -5.39 1.41
N VAL A 103 6.91 -6.43 1.12
CA VAL A 103 6.45 -6.81 -0.21
C VAL A 103 4.92 -6.86 -0.17
N ILE A 104 4.27 -6.18 -1.10
CA ILE A 104 2.80 -6.14 -1.22
C ILE A 104 2.44 -6.54 -2.65
N ASN A 105 1.33 -7.24 -2.85
CA ASN A 105 0.91 -7.61 -4.19
C ASN A 105 0.71 -6.39 -5.11
N GLY A 106 1.00 -6.56 -6.39
CA GLY A 106 0.92 -5.47 -7.36
C GLY A 106 -0.19 -5.62 -8.39
N ALA A 107 0.19 -5.79 -9.67
CA ALA A 107 -0.72 -5.69 -10.79
C ALA A 107 -1.71 -6.87 -10.88
N PHE A 108 -2.88 -6.60 -11.47
CA PHE A 108 -3.84 -7.63 -11.87
C PHE A 108 -3.26 -8.51 -12.99
N PHE A 109 -3.65 -9.79 -13.01
CA PHE A 109 -3.13 -10.77 -13.96
C PHE A 109 -4.17 -11.81 -14.37
N ASN A 110 -3.92 -12.53 -15.45
CA ASN A 110 -4.78 -13.61 -15.93
C ASN A 110 -4.55 -14.89 -15.10
N GLN A 111 -5.57 -15.39 -14.41
CA GLN A 111 -5.44 -16.57 -13.55
C GLN A 111 -5.38 -17.91 -14.32
N GLU A 112 -5.66 -17.94 -15.63
CA GLU A 112 -5.82 -19.17 -16.43
C GLU A 112 -4.64 -20.13 -16.37
N ASN A 113 -3.41 -19.62 -16.27
CA ASN A 113 -2.19 -20.43 -16.19
C ASN A 113 -1.52 -20.29 -14.81
N TYR A 114 -1.17 -21.42 -14.20
CA TYR A 114 -0.59 -21.47 -12.84
C TYR A 114 0.90 -21.13 -12.79
N GLU A 115 1.65 -21.40 -13.85
CA GLU A 115 3.11 -21.20 -13.90
C GLU A 115 3.48 -19.82 -14.45
N TYR A 116 2.87 -19.42 -15.57
CA TYR A 116 3.10 -18.14 -16.23
C TYR A 116 1.79 -17.40 -16.49
N THR A 117 1.83 -16.07 -16.55
CA THR A 117 0.63 -15.24 -16.76
C THR A 117 0.96 -13.93 -17.45
N THR A 118 -0.08 -13.28 -17.97
CA THR A 118 -0.07 -11.93 -18.50
C THR A 118 -0.54 -10.93 -17.43
N ILE A 119 0.14 -9.79 -17.33
CA ILE A 119 -0.30 -8.64 -16.52
C ILE A 119 -1.20 -7.71 -17.35
N SER A 120 -2.23 -7.16 -16.72
CA SER A 120 -3.29 -6.39 -17.41
C SER A 120 -3.04 -4.88 -17.53
N PHE A 121 -2.08 -4.33 -16.78
CA PHE A 121 -1.86 -2.88 -16.72
C PHE A 121 -0.36 -2.55 -16.71
N PRO A 122 0.05 -1.38 -17.26
CA PRO A 122 1.43 -0.96 -17.24
C PRO A 122 1.93 -0.63 -15.83
N PHE A 123 3.23 -0.78 -15.65
CA PHE A 123 4.02 -0.32 -14.50
C PHE A 123 5.40 0.13 -14.98
N THR A 124 6.13 0.90 -14.17
CA THR A 124 7.46 1.41 -14.54
C THR A 124 8.53 1.14 -13.48
N PRO A 125 9.80 0.95 -13.87
CA PRO A 125 10.30 0.89 -15.25
C PRO A 125 10.04 -0.47 -15.92
N GLY A 126 9.54 -0.45 -17.15
CA GLY A 126 9.40 -1.63 -18.01
C GLY A 126 8.24 -2.57 -17.67
N GLY A 127 7.67 -3.18 -18.71
CA GLY A 127 6.60 -4.17 -18.61
C GLY A 127 5.78 -4.18 -19.90
N VAL A 128 5.64 -5.34 -20.55
CA VAL A 128 4.68 -5.52 -21.64
C VAL A 128 3.39 -6.03 -20.99
N TYR A 129 2.28 -5.39 -21.32
CA TYR A 129 0.99 -5.60 -20.66
C TYR A 129 -0.11 -5.82 -21.69
N TRP A 130 -1.19 -6.45 -21.26
CA TRP A 130 -2.40 -6.63 -22.04
C TRP A 130 -3.38 -5.60 -21.54
N ASP A 131 -3.42 -4.46 -22.20
CA ASP A 131 -4.27 -3.34 -21.81
C ASP A 131 -5.74 -3.76 -21.71
N SER A 132 -6.24 -3.97 -20.47
CA SER A 132 -7.67 -4.23 -20.26
C SER A 132 -8.45 -2.94 -20.56
N ARG A 133 -9.13 -2.88 -21.72
CA ARG A 133 -9.69 -1.62 -22.28
C ARG A 133 -11.05 -1.21 -21.74
N TYR A 134 -11.65 -1.98 -20.83
CA TYR A 134 -13.07 -1.81 -20.47
C TYR A 134 -13.31 -1.41 -19.01
N GLU A 135 -12.24 -1.22 -18.23
CA GLU A 135 -12.36 -0.86 -16.82
C GLU A 135 -11.75 0.51 -16.56
N ASN A 136 -12.41 1.28 -15.70
CA ASN A 136 -11.88 2.56 -15.24
C ASN A 136 -10.63 2.32 -14.39
N LYS A 137 -9.54 2.98 -14.78
CA LYS A 137 -8.22 2.82 -14.17
C LYS A 137 -7.78 4.08 -13.44
N ARG A 138 -6.80 3.90 -12.58
CA ARG A 138 -6.02 4.97 -11.96
C ARG A 138 -4.56 4.60 -11.94
N SER A 139 -3.71 5.62 -12.04
CA SER A 139 -2.27 5.48 -11.95
C SER A 139 -1.78 6.04 -10.62
N LEU A 140 -0.88 5.31 -9.98
CA LEU A 140 0.06 5.86 -9.02
C LEU A 140 1.28 6.30 -9.82
N CYS A 141 1.67 7.57 -9.71
CA CYS A 141 2.92 8.08 -10.26
C CYS A 141 3.76 8.65 -9.12
N VAL A 142 5.01 8.18 -8.99
CA VAL A 142 6.00 8.80 -8.11
C VAL A 142 7.03 9.51 -8.99
N LYS A 143 7.13 10.82 -8.82
CA LYS A 143 8.05 11.70 -9.55
C LYS A 143 9.46 11.64 -8.97
N SER A 144 10.44 12.12 -9.73
CA SER A 144 11.85 12.15 -9.32
C SER A 144 12.05 12.84 -7.97
N ASN A 145 11.35 13.95 -7.74
CA ASN A 145 11.34 14.73 -6.49
C ASN A 145 10.59 14.08 -5.30
N ASN A 146 10.27 12.78 -5.38
CA ASN A 146 9.57 12.01 -4.34
C ASN A 146 8.10 12.41 -4.10
N VAL A 147 7.49 13.19 -4.99
CA VAL A 147 6.06 13.50 -4.94
C VAL A 147 5.27 12.37 -5.61
N ALA A 148 4.26 11.85 -4.93
CA ALA A 148 3.30 10.90 -5.47
C ALA A 148 2.01 11.59 -5.93
N THR A 149 1.42 11.09 -7.01
CA THR A 149 0.08 11.48 -7.48
C THR A 149 -0.75 10.24 -7.75
N VAL A 150 -2.06 10.39 -7.55
CA VAL A 150 -3.09 9.48 -8.05
C VAL A 150 -3.86 10.22 -9.13
N GLU A 151 -3.87 9.67 -10.34
CA GLU A 151 -4.51 10.30 -11.50
C GLU A 151 -5.56 9.36 -12.09
N LEU A 152 -6.67 9.95 -12.52
CA LEU A 152 -7.69 9.23 -13.27
C LEU A 152 -7.21 9.08 -14.70
N THR A 153 -7.04 7.83 -15.14
CA THR A 153 -6.58 7.53 -16.50
C THR A 153 -7.74 7.12 -17.43
N GLY A 154 -8.97 7.03 -16.89
CA GLY A 154 -10.14 6.54 -17.62
C GLY A 154 -9.94 5.10 -18.06
N THR A 155 -10.34 4.78 -19.28
CA THR A 155 -10.14 3.45 -19.90
C THR A 155 -8.85 3.34 -20.70
N GLY A 156 -8.11 4.45 -20.89
CA GLY A 156 -6.87 4.48 -21.65
C GLY A 156 -5.66 3.86 -20.92
N ALA A 157 -4.54 3.73 -21.63
CA ALA A 157 -3.26 3.27 -21.11
C ALA A 157 -2.18 4.37 -21.25
N PRO A 158 -2.16 5.38 -20.37
CA PRO A 158 -1.12 6.41 -20.41
C PRO A 158 0.25 5.79 -20.15
N ASN A 159 1.24 6.19 -20.95
CA ASN A 159 2.63 5.79 -20.76
C ASN A 159 3.34 6.76 -19.81
N TYR A 160 3.67 6.29 -18.61
CA TYR A 160 4.37 7.07 -17.60
C TYR A 160 5.89 6.84 -17.56
N SER A 161 6.46 6.09 -18.52
CA SER A 161 7.87 5.68 -18.53
C SER A 161 8.87 6.83 -18.44
N HIS A 162 8.50 8.03 -18.91
CA HIS A 162 9.37 9.21 -18.90
C HIS A 162 9.00 10.23 -17.81
N ALA A 163 7.85 10.10 -17.17
CA ALA A 163 7.32 11.09 -16.21
C ALA A 163 7.47 10.66 -14.74
N CYS A 164 7.56 9.35 -14.49
CA CYS A 164 7.54 8.78 -13.15
C CYS A 164 8.70 7.82 -12.97
N LYS A 165 9.46 7.96 -11.87
CA LYS A 165 10.51 6.99 -11.52
C LYS A 165 9.95 5.66 -11.03
N PHE A 166 8.71 5.68 -10.54
CA PHE A 166 7.91 4.51 -10.22
C PHE A 166 6.47 4.81 -10.60
N SER A 167 5.81 3.86 -11.25
CA SER A 167 4.39 3.94 -11.51
C SER A 167 3.75 2.58 -11.56
N LEU A 168 2.45 2.57 -11.33
CA LEU A 168 1.60 1.40 -11.43
C LEU A 168 0.20 1.84 -11.82
N ILE A 169 -0.37 1.22 -12.85
CA ILE A 169 -1.78 1.39 -13.19
C ILE A 169 -2.58 0.23 -12.60
N LEU A 170 -3.66 0.56 -11.90
CA LEU A 170 -4.62 -0.40 -11.37
C LEU A 170 -6.03 0.16 -11.56
N LEU A 171 -7.00 -0.34 -10.81
CA LEU A 171 -8.40 0.00 -10.99
C LEU A 171 -8.82 1.22 -10.17
N HIS A 172 -9.82 1.91 -10.69
CA HIS A 172 -10.59 2.88 -9.92
C HIS A 172 -11.39 2.15 -8.81
N PRO A 173 -11.47 2.69 -7.58
CA PRO A 173 -12.25 2.09 -6.48
C PRO A 173 -13.73 1.76 -6.79
N SER A 174 -14.33 2.43 -7.78
CA SER A 174 -15.72 2.18 -8.19
C SER A 174 -15.90 0.94 -9.08
N VAL A 175 -14.83 0.34 -9.60
CA VAL A 175 -14.94 -0.88 -10.41
C VAL A 175 -15.39 -2.02 -9.50
N ASN A 176 -16.51 -2.65 -9.86
CA ASN A 176 -17.08 -3.73 -9.09
C ASN A 176 -16.25 -5.01 -9.26
N LYS A 177 -15.42 -5.31 -8.26
CA LYS A 177 -14.69 -6.59 -8.16
C LYS A 177 -15.27 -7.42 -7.03
N GLY A 178 -16.57 -7.69 -7.12
CA GLY A 178 -17.37 -8.30 -6.04
C GLY A 178 -17.50 -7.34 -4.86
N MET A 179 -18.01 -6.14 -5.10
CA MET A 179 -18.04 -4.99 -4.18
C MET A 179 -18.55 -5.31 -2.77
N TYR A 180 -19.55 -6.19 -2.69
CA TYR A 180 -20.22 -6.55 -1.45
C TYR A 180 -19.77 -7.89 -0.86
N GLU A 181 -18.78 -8.54 -1.47
CA GLU A 181 -18.20 -9.79 -0.98
C GLU A 181 -17.04 -9.51 -0.01
N PRO A 182 -17.08 -10.08 1.21
CA PRO A 182 -15.91 -10.11 2.09
C PRO A 182 -14.83 -10.99 1.46
N LYS A 183 -13.76 -10.37 0.98
CA LYS A 183 -12.58 -11.08 0.47
C LYS A 183 -11.29 -10.29 0.71
N GLY A 184 -10.15 -10.84 0.33
CA GLY A 184 -8.88 -10.10 0.35
C GLY A 184 -8.96 -8.79 -0.45
N ARG A 185 -8.44 -7.69 0.08
CA ARG A 185 -8.44 -6.38 -0.60
C ARG A 185 -7.12 -5.66 -0.42
N THR A 186 -6.62 -5.11 -1.51
CA THR A 186 -5.45 -4.23 -1.51
C THR A 186 -5.84 -2.89 -2.11
N TYR A 187 -5.53 -1.80 -1.40
CA TYR A 187 -5.71 -0.43 -1.88
C TYR A 187 -4.42 0.37 -1.66
N ILE A 188 -4.20 1.36 -2.51
CA ILE A 188 -3.07 2.28 -2.41
C ILE A 188 -3.61 3.70 -2.40
N GLY A 189 -3.14 4.50 -1.45
CA GLY A 189 -3.55 5.89 -1.24
C GLY A 189 -2.39 6.85 -1.25
N VAL A 190 -2.61 8.08 -1.71
CA VAL A 190 -1.65 9.19 -1.55
C VAL A 190 -2.26 10.23 -0.62
N SER A 191 -1.50 10.67 0.39
CA SER A 191 -1.98 11.69 1.32
C SER A 191 -2.23 13.02 0.59
N PRO A 192 -3.46 13.59 0.68
CA PRO A 192 -3.75 14.88 0.06
C PRO A 192 -3.04 16.04 0.76
N ARG A 193 -2.65 15.87 2.03
CA ARG A 193 -1.97 16.89 2.83
C ARG A 193 -0.47 16.94 2.56
N ASN A 194 0.11 15.78 2.26
CA ASN A 194 1.53 15.65 1.96
C ASN A 194 1.76 14.50 0.98
N SER A 195 1.92 14.87 -0.29
CA SER A 195 2.07 13.94 -1.41
C SER A 195 3.37 13.13 -1.40
N HIS A 196 4.27 13.34 -0.42
CA HIS A 196 5.38 12.42 -0.17
C HIS A 196 4.96 11.15 0.56
N PHE A 197 3.75 11.10 1.15
CA PHE A 197 3.26 9.94 1.86
C PHE A 197 2.32 9.09 1.00
N VAL A 198 2.67 7.80 0.89
CA VAL A 198 1.87 6.77 0.24
C VAL A 198 1.49 5.71 1.25
N LEU A 199 0.20 5.34 1.24
CA LEU A 199 -0.38 4.37 2.14
C LEU A 199 -0.80 3.12 1.38
N PHE A 200 -0.43 1.94 1.88
CA PHE A 200 -0.95 0.67 1.41
C PHE A 200 -1.90 0.11 2.45
N PHE A 201 -3.09 -0.27 2.01
CA PHE A 201 -4.10 -0.92 2.83
C PHE A 201 -4.25 -2.36 2.33
N VAL A 202 -3.92 -3.33 3.16
CA VAL A 202 -4.06 -4.76 2.85
C VAL A 202 -5.02 -5.35 3.87
N ALA A 203 -6.04 -6.08 3.44
CA ALA A 203 -7.04 -6.64 4.33
C ALA A 203 -7.36 -8.10 3.99
N LYS A 204 -7.58 -8.91 5.04
CA LYS A 204 -7.89 -10.34 4.90
C LYS A 204 -9.28 -10.56 4.29
N SER A 205 -10.32 -9.96 4.86
CA SER A 205 -11.72 -10.20 4.50
C SER A 205 -12.53 -8.91 4.68
N LYS A 206 -12.59 -8.10 3.62
CA LYS A 206 -13.30 -6.81 3.58
C LYS A 206 -14.04 -6.58 2.27
N LYS A 207 -15.19 -5.93 2.37
CA LYS A 207 -15.93 -5.38 1.24
C LYS A 207 -15.25 -4.11 0.74
N GLN A 208 -15.52 -3.71 -0.50
CA GLN A 208 -14.93 -2.48 -1.04
C GLN A 208 -15.36 -1.22 -0.25
N PRO A 209 -16.63 -1.04 0.18
CA PRO A 209 -17.02 0.11 1.01
C PRO A 209 -16.28 0.18 2.35
N GLU A 210 -16.05 -0.96 3.02
CA GLU A 210 -15.29 -0.99 4.27
C GLU A 210 -13.84 -0.53 4.06
N MET A 211 -13.22 -0.86 2.92
CA MET A 211 -11.87 -0.38 2.59
C MET A 211 -11.85 1.14 2.32
N GLU A 212 -12.90 1.67 1.71
CA GLU A 212 -13.06 3.11 1.50
C GLU A 212 -13.23 3.87 2.83
N GLU A 213 -13.99 3.30 3.78
CA GLU A 213 -14.14 3.84 5.13
C GLU A 213 -12.83 3.81 5.91
N ILE A 214 -12.08 2.71 5.85
CA ILE A 214 -10.74 2.61 6.44
C ILE A 214 -9.82 3.65 5.82
N ALA A 215 -9.76 3.76 4.50
CA ALA A 215 -8.92 4.75 3.84
C ALA A 215 -9.29 6.19 4.26
N ASN A 216 -10.58 6.49 4.38
CA ASN A 216 -11.06 7.80 4.81
C ASN A 216 -10.71 8.10 6.27
N LEU A 217 -10.75 7.10 7.17
CA LEU A 217 -10.27 7.23 8.55
C LEU A 217 -8.81 7.70 8.56
N TRP A 218 -7.99 7.13 7.67
CA TRP A 218 -6.59 7.49 7.45
C TRP A 218 -6.39 8.76 6.60
N GLY A 219 -7.45 9.54 6.38
CA GLY A 219 -7.38 10.83 5.67
C GLY A 219 -7.19 10.70 4.15
N ILE A 220 -7.39 9.52 3.58
CA ILE A 220 -7.29 9.26 2.14
C ILE A 220 -8.68 9.24 1.53
N PRO A 221 -9.11 10.30 0.82
CA PRO A 221 -10.40 10.30 0.15
C PRO A 221 -10.39 9.33 -1.03
N LYS A 222 -11.58 8.86 -1.44
CA LYS A 222 -11.75 8.00 -2.62
C LYS A 222 -11.10 8.58 -3.88
N SER A 223 -10.98 9.90 -4.04
CA SER A 223 -10.30 10.58 -5.16
C SER A 223 -8.78 10.41 -5.19
N LYS A 224 -8.16 9.99 -4.09
CA LYS A 224 -6.71 9.73 -3.95
C LYS A 224 -6.38 8.25 -3.70
N LEU A 225 -7.34 7.37 -3.97
CA LEU A 225 -7.27 5.95 -3.70
C LEU A 225 -7.28 5.13 -5.00
N ILE A 226 -6.56 4.02 -5.02
CA ILE A 226 -6.45 3.10 -6.15
C ILE A 226 -6.71 1.68 -5.63
N LEU A 227 -7.50 0.90 -6.38
CA LEU A 227 -7.82 -0.50 -6.07
C LEU A 227 -6.82 -1.44 -6.74
N GLY A 228 -6.08 -2.22 -5.95
CA GLY A 228 -5.17 -3.27 -6.41
C GLY A 228 -5.83 -4.65 -6.49
N ASP A 229 -5.03 -5.64 -6.90
CA ASP A 229 -5.52 -7.01 -6.99
C ASP A 229 -5.91 -7.56 -5.60
N GLY A 230 -7.02 -8.30 -5.56
CA GLY A 230 -7.69 -8.71 -4.32
C GLY A 230 -7.76 -10.22 -4.17
N SER A 231 -8.74 -10.70 -3.41
CA SER A 231 -8.94 -12.13 -3.15
C SER A 231 -7.66 -12.75 -2.57
N GLY A 232 -7.29 -13.96 -2.96
CA GLY A 232 -6.01 -14.57 -2.57
C GLY A 232 -4.74 -13.87 -3.06
N SER A 233 -4.84 -12.96 -4.03
CA SER A 233 -3.69 -12.15 -4.42
C SER A 233 -3.37 -11.07 -3.39
N SER A 234 -4.32 -10.65 -2.54
CA SER A 234 -4.11 -9.59 -1.56
C SER A 234 -3.17 -10.06 -0.46
N GLN A 235 -1.95 -9.55 -0.42
CA GLN A 235 -0.91 -10.07 0.46
C GLN A 235 0.04 -8.96 0.93
N TYR A 236 0.43 -9.04 2.20
CA TYR A 236 1.50 -8.27 2.82
C TYR A 236 2.55 -9.25 3.38
N TYR A 237 3.80 -8.99 3.06
CA TYR A 237 4.95 -9.77 3.52
C TYR A 237 6.06 -8.83 4.03
N GLY A 238 6.12 -8.60 5.34
CA GLY A 238 7.20 -7.85 6.03
C GLY A 238 7.97 -8.74 7.01
N ARG A 239 9.19 -8.39 7.42
CA ARG A 239 10.14 -9.31 8.10
C ARG A 239 9.52 -10.17 9.22
N SER A 240 8.72 -9.56 10.09
CA SER A 240 8.08 -10.21 11.24
C SER A 240 6.58 -10.44 11.06
N ASP A 241 5.94 -9.73 10.12
CA ASP A 241 4.49 -9.69 10.01
C ASP A 241 4.01 -10.07 8.62
N ARG A 242 2.91 -10.82 8.58
CA ARG A 242 2.28 -11.32 7.37
C ARG A 242 0.78 -11.09 7.44
N LEU A 243 0.19 -10.74 6.30
CA LEU A 243 -1.26 -10.73 6.15
C LEU A 243 -1.59 -11.28 4.77
N TYR A 244 -2.46 -12.28 4.73
CA TYR A 244 -2.90 -12.93 3.49
C TYR A 244 -4.42 -12.81 3.39
N GLY A 245 -4.88 -12.39 2.21
CA GLY A 245 -6.28 -12.32 1.82
C GLY A 245 -6.90 -13.72 1.72
N ASN A 246 -8.23 -13.78 1.74
CA ASN A 246 -8.97 -14.99 1.41
C ASN A 246 -9.59 -14.90 0.00
N LYS A 247 -9.84 -16.05 -0.62
CA LYS A 247 -10.74 -16.13 -1.78
C LYS A 247 -12.17 -16.08 -1.25
N GLY A 248 -12.99 -15.13 -1.72
CA GLY A 248 -14.34 -14.89 -1.19
C GLY A 248 -15.15 -16.17 -1.00
N GLY A 249 -15.95 -16.23 0.07
CA GLY A 249 -16.70 -17.44 0.47
C GLY A 249 -15.92 -18.45 1.31
N TYR A 250 -14.62 -18.23 1.56
CA TYR A 250 -13.79 -19.06 2.44
C TYR A 250 -13.12 -18.19 3.52
N ASN A 251 -12.98 -18.70 4.75
CA ASN A 251 -12.35 -17.94 5.84
C ASN A 251 -10.82 -18.14 5.93
N GLU A 252 -10.29 -19.11 5.20
CA GLU A 252 -8.87 -19.45 5.21
C GLU A 252 -8.04 -18.49 4.34
N PRO A 253 -6.82 -18.15 4.78
CA PRO A 253 -5.85 -17.44 3.95
C PRO A 253 -5.56 -18.18 2.62
N ASP A 254 -5.48 -17.44 1.52
CA ASP A 254 -5.05 -17.93 0.20
C ASP A 254 -3.66 -17.35 -0.10
N HIS A 255 -2.65 -18.21 -0.13
CA HIS A 255 -1.24 -17.87 -0.39
C HIS A 255 -0.93 -17.87 -1.89
N ARG A 256 -1.81 -17.26 -2.69
CA ARG A 256 -1.75 -17.34 -4.15
C ARG A 256 -0.40 -16.87 -4.70
N PRO A 257 0.26 -17.65 -5.57
CA PRO A 257 1.41 -17.16 -6.32
C PRO A 257 1.02 -16.00 -7.24
N ILE A 258 1.78 -14.91 -7.19
CA ILE A 258 1.55 -13.67 -7.93
C ILE A 258 2.73 -13.38 -8.89
N PRO A 259 2.49 -12.72 -10.03
CA PRO A 259 3.54 -12.41 -11.00
C PRO A 259 4.29 -11.09 -10.74
N HIS A 260 3.71 -10.23 -9.91
CA HIS A 260 4.19 -8.88 -9.69
C HIS A 260 3.90 -8.42 -8.27
N ALA A 261 4.91 -7.82 -7.64
CA ALA A 261 4.83 -7.25 -6.32
C ALA A 261 5.45 -5.86 -6.27
N ILE A 262 5.01 -5.06 -5.31
CA ILE A 262 5.56 -3.76 -4.97
C ILE A 262 6.42 -3.95 -3.72
N VAL A 263 7.71 -3.70 -3.85
CA VAL A 263 8.66 -3.81 -2.75
C VAL A 263 8.94 -2.43 -2.19
N THR A 264 8.72 -2.26 -0.89
CA THR A 264 9.16 -1.05 -0.18
C THR A 264 10.58 -1.24 0.29
N LYS A 265 11.49 -0.40 -0.20
CA LYS A 265 12.92 -0.39 0.16
C LYS A 265 13.20 0.82 1.04
N VAL A 266 13.98 0.60 2.10
CA VAL A 266 14.43 1.67 2.99
C VAL A 266 15.81 2.15 2.57
N ARG A 267 16.00 3.47 2.47
CA ARG A 267 17.34 4.02 2.17
C ARG A 267 18.25 3.73 3.37
N ARG A 268 19.50 3.35 3.07
CA ARG A 268 20.56 3.26 4.08
C ARG A 268 20.85 4.63 4.68
#